data_AF-A0A2V9TVC4-F1
#
_entry.id   AF-A0A2V9TVC4-F1
#
_cell.length_a   1.000
_cell.length_b   1.000
_cell.length_c   1.000
_cell.angle_alpha   90.00
_cell.angle_beta   90.00
_cell.angle_gamma   90.00
#
_symmetry.space_group_name_H-M   'P 1'
#
loop_
_entity.id
_entity.type
_entity.pdbx_description
1 polymer ?
#
loop_
_entity_poly.entity_id
_entity_poly.type
_entity_poly.pdbx_seq_one_letter_code
_entity_poly.pdbx_strand_id
1 'polypeptide(L)'
;MRCKTGGLGISIEALRSGHLRSICNLFRKARNKAGLPKELVLYCARHDYGTRVLMRTGNLAAVMRTMGHHDVKTAMHYQHPELEIVRAALDYRPPNSEAVV
;
A
#
# COMPACT_ATOMS: atom_id res chain seq x y z
N MET A 1 34.84 15.39 -1.09
CA MET A 1 33.54 16.05 -0.82
C MET A 1 32.75 15.17 0.15
N ARG A 2 32.64 15.55 1.43
CA ARG A 2 31.95 14.75 2.47
C ARG A 2 30.50 15.22 2.56
N CYS A 3 29.56 14.45 2.02
CA CYS A 3 28.14 14.72 2.18
C CYS A 3 27.73 14.29 3.60
N LYS A 4 27.61 15.26 4.52
CA LYS A 4 26.95 15.07 5.81
C LYS A 4 25.45 15.32 5.62
N THR A 5 24.70 14.33 5.16
CA THR A 5 23.24 14.35 5.24
C THR A 5 22.82 13.87 6.63
N GLY A 6 22.21 14.77 7.39
CA GLY A 6 21.72 14.49 8.73
C GLY A 6 20.56 13.50 8.76
N GLY A 7 20.39 12.86 9.92
CA GLY A 7 19.06 12.60 10.48
C GLY A 7 18.41 11.23 10.23
N LEU A 8 18.73 10.48 9.18
CA LEU A 8 18.25 9.09 9.03
C LEU A 8 19.43 8.17 8.76
N GLY A 9 20.08 7.73 9.84
CA GLY A 9 21.28 6.90 9.80
C GLY A 9 21.03 5.44 9.40
N ILE A 10 20.58 5.22 8.17
CA ILE A 10 20.88 4.01 7.39
C ILE A 10 22.13 4.33 6.56
N SER A 11 23.31 4.16 7.16
CA SER A 11 24.58 4.42 6.48
C SER A 11 24.69 3.54 5.24
N ILE A 12 24.57 4.15 4.05
CA ILE A 12 24.80 3.53 2.74
C ILE A 12 26.19 2.89 2.64
N GLU A 13 27.13 3.26 3.52
CA GLU A 13 28.44 2.61 3.68
C GLU A 13 28.38 1.09 3.84
N ALA A 14 27.33 0.57 4.48
CA ALA A 14 27.11 -0.85 4.63
C ALA A 14 26.83 -1.59 3.31
N LEU A 15 26.42 -0.90 2.25
CA LEU A 15 26.26 -1.45 0.90
C LEU A 15 27.56 -1.39 0.09
N ARG A 16 28.52 -0.54 0.49
CA ARG A 16 29.82 -0.40 -0.20
C ARG A 16 30.69 -1.65 -0.07
N SER A 17 30.44 -2.49 0.93
CA SER A 17 31.19 -3.73 1.17
C SER A 17 30.76 -4.90 0.26
N GLY A 18 29.97 -4.67 -0.79
CA GLY A 18 29.57 -5.68 -1.78
C GLY A 18 28.64 -6.80 -1.27
N HIS A 19 28.46 -6.91 0.05
CA HIS A 19 27.61 -7.90 0.67
C HIS A 19 26.15 -7.45 0.62
N LEU A 20 25.37 -8.07 -0.27
CA LEU A 20 23.94 -7.85 -0.41
C LEU A 20 23.23 -8.25 0.89
N ARG A 21 22.94 -7.26 1.74
CA ARG A 21 22.02 -7.45 2.85
C ARG A 21 20.61 -7.39 2.31
N SER A 22 19.78 -8.39 2.65
CA SER A 22 18.35 -8.36 2.33
C SER A 22 17.71 -7.06 2.85
N ILE A 23 16.88 -6.42 2.02
CA ILE A 23 16.15 -5.18 2.35
C ILE A 23 15.36 -5.35 3.66
N CYS A 24 14.85 -6.57 3.92
CA CYS A 24 14.18 -6.94 5.17
C CYS A 24 15.05 -6.72 6.41
N ASN A 25 16.35 -7.03 6.34
CA ASN A 25 17.27 -6.86 7.45
C ASN A 25 17.62 -5.40 7.68
N LEU A 26 17.74 -4.62 6.60
CA LEU A 26 17.98 -3.18 6.70
C LEU A 26 16.77 -2.47 7.32
N PHE A 27 15.56 -2.80 6.87
CA PHE A 27 14.33 -2.24 7.44
C PHE A 27 14.14 -2.63 8.91
N ARG A 28 14.38 -3.88 9.28
CA ARG A 28 14.33 -4.31 10.69
C ARG A 28 15.27 -3.52 11.58
N LYS A 29 16.51 -3.26 11.11
CA LYS A 29 17.48 -2.43 11.84
C LYS A 29 17.01 -0.99 11.96
N ALA A 30 16.51 -0.40 10.88
CA ALA A 30 15.97 0.95 10.88
C ALA A 30 14.77 1.09 11.83
N ARG A 31 13.84 0.14 11.78
CA ARG A 31 12.66 0.06 12.65
C ARG A 31 13.05 -0.03 14.12
N ASN A 32 13.99 -0.93 14.47
CA ASN A 32 14.45 -1.07 15.85
C ASN A 32 15.15 0.20 16.34
N LYS A 33 15.92 0.87 15.47
CA LYS A 33 16.55 2.16 15.79
C LYS A 33 15.54 3.29 15.98
N ALA A 34 14.42 3.25 15.27
CA ALA A 34 13.32 4.20 15.40
C ALA A 34 12.36 3.89 16.57
N GLY A 35 12.58 2.81 17.33
CA GLY A 35 11.70 2.43 18.44
C GLY A 35 10.29 1.99 18.01
N LEU A 36 10.12 1.58 16.74
CA LEU A 36 8.82 1.22 16.18
C LEU A 36 8.40 -0.22 16.56
N PRO A 37 7.08 -0.50 16.60
CA PRO A 37 6.56 -1.81 16.97
C PRO A 37 7.03 -2.91 16.01
N LYS A 38 7.24 -4.12 16.54
CA LYS A 38 7.77 -5.26 15.76
C LYS A 38 6.81 -5.77 14.69
N GLU A 39 5.53 -5.43 14.81
CA GLU A 39 4.46 -5.75 13.87
C GLU A 39 4.56 -4.93 12.58
N LEU A 40 5.22 -3.76 12.62
CA LEU A 40 5.47 -2.98 11.42
C LEU A 40 6.48 -3.72 10.53
N VAL A 41 5.96 -4.30 9.46
CA VAL A 41 6.71 -5.03 8.44
C VAL A 41 6.73 -4.24 7.13
N LEU A 42 7.71 -4.54 6.26
CA LEU A 42 7.85 -3.90 4.96
C LEU A 42 6.57 -4.00 4.10
N TYR A 43 5.85 -5.12 4.20
CA TYR A 43 4.64 -5.35 3.42
C TYR A 43 3.46 -4.44 3.81
N CYS A 44 3.48 -3.84 5.01
CA CYS A 44 2.46 -2.86 5.43
C CYS A 44 2.44 -1.66 4.48
N ALA A 45 3.60 -1.16 4.05
CA ALA A 45 3.67 -0.03 3.13
C ALA A 45 3.02 -0.34 1.77
N ARG A 46 3.19 -1.57 1.27
CA ARG A 46 2.53 -2.04 0.05
C ARG A 46 1.02 -2.15 0.27
N HIS A 47 0.60 -2.59 1.45
CA HIS A 47 -0.81 -2.71 1.81
C HIS A 47 -1.50 -1.34 1.90
N ASP A 48 -0.89 -0.38 2.62
CA ASP A 48 -1.37 1.00 2.70
C ASP A 48 -1.54 1.65 1.32
N TYR A 49 -0.58 1.43 0.42
CA TYR A 49 -0.67 1.93 -0.94
C TYR A 49 -1.88 1.32 -1.68
N GLY A 50 -2.03 0.00 -1.65
CA GLY A 50 -3.14 -0.70 -2.32
C GLY A 50 -4.50 -0.22 -1.82
N THR A 51 -4.67 -0.12 -0.50
CA THR A 51 -5.92 0.37 0.12
C THR A 51 -6.20 1.82 -0.27
N ARG A 52 -5.21 2.73 -0.20
CA ARG A 52 -5.42 4.15 -0.54
C ARG A 52 -5.77 4.37 -2.01
N VAL A 53 -5.13 3.64 -2.92
CA VAL A 53 -5.43 3.73 -4.36
C VAL A 53 -6.83 3.16 -4.63
N LEU A 54 -7.19 2.05 -3.98
CA LEU A 54 -8.52 1.47 -4.12
C LEU A 54 -9.61 2.41 -3.59
N MET A 55 -9.42 3.00 -2.41
CA MET A 55 -10.37 3.95 -1.82
C MET A 55 -10.58 5.21 -2.69
N ARG A 56 -9.52 5.70 -3.36
CA ARG A 56 -9.61 6.91 -4.19
C ARG A 56 -10.18 6.65 -5.58
N THR A 57 -9.82 5.54 -6.19
CA THR A 57 -10.17 5.27 -7.60
C THR A 57 -11.40 4.37 -7.74
N GLY A 58 -11.72 3.55 -6.73
CA GLY A 58 -12.77 2.53 -6.80
C GLY A 58 -12.53 1.43 -7.84
N ASN A 59 -11.38 1.44 -8.53
CA ASN A 59 -11.07 0.55 -9.62
C ASN A 59 -10.00 -0.47 -9.21
N LEU A 60 -10.44 -1.71 -8.95
CA LEU A 60 -9.56 -2.79 -8.55
C LEU A 60 -8.56 -3.19 -9.65
N ALA A 61 -8.95 -3.11 -10.93
CA ALA A 61 -8.07 -3.44 -12.05
C ALA A 61 -6.90 -2.46 -12.16
N ALA A 62 -7.11 -1.18 -11.84
CA ALA A 62 -6.04 -0.18 -11.79
C ALA A 62 -5.04 -0.47 -10.65
N VAL A 63 -5.53 -0.89 -9.48
CA VAL A 63 -4.69 -1.31 -8.34
C VAL A 63 -3.88 -2.56 -8.70
N MET A 64 -4.49 -3.54 -9.35
CA MET A 64 -3.78 -4.76 -9.79
C MET A 64 -2.64 -4.46 -10.77
N ARG A 65 -2.88 -3.60 -11.76
CA ARG A 65 -1.86 -3.22 -12.74
C ARG A 65 -0.71 -2.43 -12.10
N THR A 66 -1.01 -1.51 -11.21
CA THR A 66 0.01 -0.70 -10.52
C THR A 66 0.87 -1.52 -9.55
N MET A 67 0.27 -2.54 -8.92
CA MET A 67 0.97 -3.42 -7.98
C MET A 67 1.60 -4.66 -8.63
N GLY A 68 1.32 -4.91 -9.91
CA GLY A 68 1.82 -6.07 -10.65
C GLY A 68 1.23 -7.40 -10.17
N HIS A 69 -0.01 -7.40 -9.66
CA HIS A 69 -0.68 -8.61 -9.23
C HIS A 69 -1.27 -9.34 -10.44
N HIS A 70 -0.80 -10.57 -10.70
CA HIS A 70 -1.38 -11.45 -11.71
C HIS A 70 -2.75 -12.01 -11.27
N ASP A 71 -2.91 -12.28 -9.97
CA ASP A 71 -4.13 -12.84 -9.40
C ASP A 71 -4.99 -11.81 -8.68
N VAL A 72 -6.29 -11.83 -8.97
CA VAL A 72 -7.30 -10.96 -8.35
C VAL A 72 -7.43 -11.23 -6.84
N LYS A 73 -7.20 -12.48 -6.41
CA LYS A 73 -7.30 -12.89 -5.00
C LYS A 73 -6.39 -12.07 -4.09
N THR A 74 -5.20 -11.72 -4.57
CA THR A 74 -4.22 -10.92 -3.79
C THR A 74 -4.67 -9.47 -3.65
N ALA A 75 -5.38 -8.94 -4.64
CA ALA A 75 -5.91 -7.58 -4.61
C ALA A 75 -7.20 -7.45 -3.79
N MET A 76 -7.94 -8.54 -3.60
CA MET A 76 -9.11 -8.58 -2.72
C MET A 76 -8.77 -8.26 -1.26
N HIS A 77 -7.54 -8.51 -0.81
CA HIS A 77 -7.09 -8.15 0.54
C HIS A 77 -7.11 -6.64 0.81
N TYR A 78 -7.18 -5.80 -0.22
CA TYR A 78 -7.27 -4.35 -0.04
C TYR A 78 -8.71 -3.84 0.05
N GLN A 79 -9.71 -4.70 -0.21
CA GLN A 79 -11.12 -4.35 -0.07
C GLN A 79 -11.50 -4.33 1.41
N HIS A 80 -11.38 -3.16 2.01
CA HIS A 80 -12.08 -2.82 3.24
C HIS A 80 -13.29 -1.97 2.84
N PRO A 81 -14.43 -2.58 2.46
CA PRO A 81 -15.62 -1.82 2.13
C PRO A 81 -16.09 -1.09 3.40
N GLU A 82 -16.04 0.23 3.38
CA GLU A 82 -16.86 1.06 4.25
C GLU A 82 -18.33 0.65 4.00
N LEU A 83 -19.01 0.16 5.04
CA LEU A 83 -20.40 -0.33 4.96
C LEU A 83 -21.37 0.76 4.44
N GLU A 84 -20.96 2.01 4.52
CA GLU A 84 -21.69 3.18 4.01
C GLU A 84 -21.80 3.20 2.48
N ILE A 85 -20.78 2.74 1.75
CA ILE A 85 -20.80 2.67 0.27
C ILE A 85 -21.84 1.64 -0.19
N VAL A 86 -21.94 0.52 0.53
CA VAL A 86 -22.92 -0.55 0.23
C VAL A 86 -24.34 -0.06 0.50
N ARG A 87 -24.55 0.71 1.58
CA ARG A 87 -25.86 1.31 1.89
C ARG A 87 -26.29 2.30 0.80
N ALA A 88 -25.41 3.22 0.41
CA ALA A 88 -25.70 4.18 -0.65
C ALA A 88 -26.02 3.50 -2.00
N ALA A 89 -25.36 2.38 -2.32
CA ALA A 89 -25.63 1.60 -3.52
C ALA A 89 -26.99 0.88 -3.48
N LEU A 90 -27.42 0.40 -2.31
CA LEU A 90 -28.76 -0.20 -2.12
C LEU A 90 -29.87 0.84 -2.16
N ASP A 91 -29.61 2.03 -1.58
CA ASP A 91 -30.56 3.14 -1.56
C ASP A 91 -30.68 3.84 -2.93
N TYR A 92 -29.76 3.58 -3.86
CA TYR A 92 -29.84 4.03 -5.24
C TYR A 92 -30.97 3.29 -5.98
N ARG A 93 -32.17 3.88 -5.94
CA ARG A 93 -33.26 3.50 -6.83
C ARG A 93 -33.07 4.19 -8.19
N PRO A 94 -32.85 3.46 -9.29
CA PRO A 94 -32.77 4.08 -10.60
C PRO A 94 -34.10 4.77 -10.93
N PRO A 95 -34.09 6.00 -11.49
CA PRO A 95 -35.32 6.60 -11.99
C PRO A 95 -35.90 5.69 -13.07
N ASN A 96 -37.19 5.35 -12.93
CA ASN A 96 -37.88 4.40 -13.80
C ASN A 96 -37.59 4.71 -15.29
N SER A 97 -37.12 3.72 -16.03
CA SER A 97 -36.84 3.80 -17.47
C SER A 97 -38.11 3.86 -18.34
N GLU A 98 -39.22 4.41 -17.84
CA GLU A 98 -40.52 4.54 -18.53
C GLU A 98 -40.85 5.99 -18.91
N ALA A 99 -39.83 6.84 -19.11
CA ALA A 99 -40.00 8.21 -19.62
C ALA A 99 -39.25 8.45 -20.94
N VAL A 100 -39.09 7.39 -21.74
CA VAL A 100 -38.71 7.49 -23.16
C VAL A 100 -39.84 6.89 -23.97
N VAL A 101 -40.93 7.64 -24.11
CA VAL A 101 -42.01 7.39 -25.07
C VAL A 101 -42.18 8.64 -25.91
#